data_AF-A0A974NHY6-F1
#
_entry.id   AF-A0A974NHY6-F1
#
_cell.length_a   1.000
_cell.length_b   1.000
_cell.length_c   1.000
_cell.angle_alpha   90.00
_cell.angle_beta   90.00
_cell.angle_gamma   90.00
#
_symmetry.space_group_name_H-M   'P 1'
#
loop_
_entity.id
_entity.type
_entity.pdbx_description
1 polymer ?
#
loop_
_entity_poly.entity_id
_entity_poly.type
_entity_poly.pdbx_seq_one_letter_code
_entity_poly.pdbx_strand_id
1 'polypeptide(L)'
;MTTTVAEAPQKTTVGAKVISNTKGDNLVQFDVTYYIKFNVYLGGMILSAGNSLPYIWVCSDSPNSGTWTVAKTGTTNGGVTLPVSNTGQYRLYIREPQTSDKVGGKFTIPFHASRYVSLPARAVQPLYAIDVTDAADGLEIKPLFPIEYPSRPTTGATQKVYPKLGAKKALNNKHTLKAPLNMGDYKITYQLWADASQAYGILNSYIAKAKYSDALKILYNGIFLPEVVNKQETKNGCVLLFKDGNIERKLIFQDNSTQNARGYKSFASDKTMAAEEAIRRTHPSVFDYWLKVMSDFNMVSATVSSAWRPAIGSIYHRYSLGLDINKFTAKVLNPTTKKTEEVNVSLTRETGNNGATWSPVKVSELTSKTSMAKTLTTKLYVYLAQDRISSTREIKIEALEMNFSFLGMPKLGWLGAPWAMTYTDLGINYKSAKPAIATNYDHRHHLHLTIKDDLE
;
A
#
# COMPACT_ATOMS: atom_id res chain seq x y z
N MET A 1 -35.80 15.79 33.59
CA MET A 1 -35.88 16.61 32.35
C MET A 1 -34.47 16.98 31.97
N THR A 2 -33.93 16.32 30.94
CA THR A 2 -32.55 16.49 30.47
C THR A 2 -32.59 17.40 29.26
N THR A 3 -32.09 18.62 29.41
CA THR A 3 -32.05 19.62 28.33
C THR A 3 -30.91 19.27 27.38
N THR A 4 -31.25 18.83 26.17
CA THR A 4 -30.31 18.65 25.06
C THR A 4 -29.83 20.02 24.59
N VAL A 5 -28.57 20.35 24.84
CA VAL A 5 -27.93 21.52 24.25
C VAL A 5 -27.59 21.18 22.80
N ALA A 6 -28.28 21.81 21.85
CA ALA A 6 -27.97 21.70 20.44
C ALA A 6 -26.56 22.27 20.18
N GLU A 7 -25.68 21.48 19.56
CA GLU A 7 -24.39 21.97 19.06
C GLU A 7 -24.62 23.12 18.08
N ALA A 8 -23.95 24.25 18.33
CA ALA A 8 -23.99 25.39 17.44
C ALA A 8 -23.39 25.01 16.07
N PRO A 9 -24.01 25.40 14.95
CA PRO A 9 -23.45 25.15 13.63
C PRO A 9 -22.10 25.84 13.50
N GLN A 10 -21.06 25.08 13.12
CA GLN A 10 -19.75 25.62 12.75
C GLN A 10 -19.93 26.71 11.70
N LYS A 11 -19.58 27.95 12.05
CA LYS A 11 -19.50 29.08 11.10
C LYS A 11 -18.40 28.79 10.08
N THR A 12 -18.78 28.56 8.84
CA THR A 12 -17.86 28.61 7.69
C THR A 12 -17.45 30.07 7.49
N THR A 13 -16.21 30.42 7.84
CA THR A 13 -15.64 31.73 7.52
C THR A 13 -15.43 31.78 6.01
N VAL A 14 -16.24 32.56 5.30
CA VAL A 14 -16.03 32.82 3.87
C VAL A 14 -14.95 33.91 3.77
N GLY A 15 -13.76 33.55 3.30
CA GLY A 15 -12.75 34.56 2.95
C GLY A 15 -13.30 35.42 1.82
N ALA A 16 -13.10 36.74 1.92
CA ALA A 16 -13.53 37.69 0.90
C ALA A 16 -12.31 38.49 0.46
N LYS A 17 -12.01 38.47 -0.83
CA LYS A 17 -10.95 39.27 -1.45
C LYS A 17 -11.57 40.43 -2.19
N VAL A 18 -11.10 41.64 -1.89
CA VAL A 18 -11.45 42.83 -2.68
C VAL A 18 -10.55 42.87 -3.91
N ILE A 19 -11.14 42.91 -5.10
CA ILE A 19 -10.45 43.14 -6.37
C ILE A 19 -11.04 44.38 -7.02
N SER A 20 -10.18 45.26 -7.51
CA SER A 20 -10.58 46.47 -8.22
C SER A 20 -10.64 46.18 -9.71
N ASN A 21 -11.75 46.50 -10.37
CA ASN A 21 -11.83 46.40 -11.84
C ASN A 21 -11.19 47.64 -12.51
N THR A 22 -10.99 47.60 -13.83
CA THR A 22 -10.43 48.71 -14.62
C THR A 22 -11.31 49.97 -14.65
N LYS A 23 -12.52 49.90 -14.08
CA LYS A 23 -13.46 51.03 -13.95
C LYS A 23 -13.47 51.65 -12.54
N GLY A 24 -12.70 51.11 -11.60
CA GLY A 24 -12.61 51.61 -10.22
C GLY A 24 -13.65 51.04 -9.25
N ASP A 25 -14.45 50.04 -9.66
CA ASP A 25 -15.37 49.37 -8.74
C ASP A 25 -14.63 48.37 -7.86
N ASN A 26 -14.99 48.32 -6.57
CA ASN A 26 -14.55 47.28 -5.64
C ASN A 26 -15.47 46.06 -5.78
N LEU A 27 -14.96 45.00 -6.40
CA LEU A 27 -15.63 43.71 -6.43
C LEU A 27 -15.19 42.91 -5.21
N VAL A 28 -16.16 42.36 -4.48
CA VAL A 28 -15.90 41.42 -3.39
C VAL A 28 -16.01 40.02 -3.96
N GLN A 29 -14.88 39.34 -4.13
CA GLN A 29 -14.84 37.93 -4.49
C GLN A 29 -14.87 37.10 -3.21
N PHE A 30 -15.93 36.33 -3.03
CA PHE A 30 -16.00 35.34 -1.96
C PHE A 30 -15.22 34.08 -2.37
N ASP A 31 -14.52 33.46 -1.42
CA ASP A 31 -13.92 32.15 -1.59
C ASP A 31 -15.04 31.12 -1.76
N VAL A 32 -15.39 30.81 -3.01
CA VAL A 32 -16.39 29.81 -3.34
C VAL A 32 -15.69 28.49 -3.63
N THR A 33 -15.95 27.48 -2.81
CA THR A 33 -15.56 26.09 -3.12
C THR A 33 -16.67 25.39 -3.88
N TYR A 34 -16.35 24.97 -5.09
CA TYR A 34 -17.17 24.08 -5.90
C TYR A 34 -16.75 22.62 -5.71
N TYR A 35 -17.58 21.69 -6.16
CA TYR A 35 -17.30 20.26 -6.02
C TYR A 35 -17.47 19.51 -7.34
N ILE A 36 -16.52 18.63 -7.64
CA ILE A 36 -16.61 17.66 -8.73
C ILE A 36 -16.76 16.25 -8.16
N LYS A 37 -17.39 15.36 -8.92
CA LYS A 37 -17.52 13.94 -8.58
C LYS A 37 -17.24 13.06 -9.80
N PHE A 38 -16.49 11.98 -9.62
CA PHE A 38 -16.41 10.90 -10.61
C PHE A 38 -16.43 9.54 -9.93
N ASN A 39 -16.84 8.54 -10.69
CA ASN A 39 -16.74 7.14 -10.29
C ASN A 39 -15.38 6.59 -10.74
N VAL A 40 -14.74 5.77 -9.92
CA VAL A 40 -13.40 5.22 -10.19
C VAL A 40 -13.50 3.72 -10.41
N TYR A 41 -12.98 3.28 -11.57
CA TYR A 41 -12.93 1.88 -11.97
C TYR A 41 -11.49 1.47 -12.19
N LEU A 42 -11.08 0.33 -11.65
CA LEU A 42 -9.77 -0.24 -11.93
C LEU A 42 -9.95 -1.42 -12.89
N GLY A 43 -9.35 -1.32 -14.08
CA GLY A 43 -9.41 -2.42 -15.06
C GLY A 43 -10.82 -2.79 -15.56
N GLY A 44 -11.85 -1.99 -15.27
CA GLY A 44 -13.25 -2.26 -15.62
C GLY A 44 -14.10 -2.84 -14.47
N MET A 45 -13.53 -3.03 -13.29
CA MET A 45 -14.28 -3.40 -12.08
C MET A 45 -14.48 -2.16 -11.19
N ILE A 46 -15.69 -2.03 -10.62
CA ILE A 46 -15.95 -1.08 -9.53
C ILE A 46 -15.16 -1.55 -8.31
N LEU A 47 -14.52 -0.63 -7.61
CA LEU A 47 -13.94 -0.92 -6.29
C LEU A 47 -15.07 -1.34 -5.35
N SER A 48 -15.09 -2.57 -4.86
CA SER A 48 -16.17 -3.03 -3.97
C SER A 48 -16.08 -2.41 -2.57
N ALA A 49 -17.17 -2.42 -1.79
CA ALA A 49 -17.11 -2.11 -0.36
C ALA A 49 -16.10 -3.05 0.34
N GLY A 50 -15.14 -2.48 1.07
CA GLY A 50 -13.96 -3.20 1.62
C GLY A 50 -12.67 -3.04 0.81
N ASN A 51 -12.75 -2.40 -0.37
CA ASN A 51 -11.63 -2.09 -1.25
C ASN A 51 -11.47 -0.56 -1.40
N SER A 52 -11.29 0.14 -0.27
CA SER A 52 -11.18 1.60 -0.26
C SER A 52 -9.79 2.09 -0.67
N LEU A 53 -9.73 2.97 -1.67
CA LEU A 53 -8.53 3.65 -2.14
C LEU A 53 -8.22 4.90 -1.34
N PRO A 54 -7.12 4.93 -0.57
CA PRO A 54 -6.64 6.17 0.03
C PRO A 54 -6.10 7.08 -1.06
N TYR A 55 -6.54 8.33 -1.02
CA TYR A 55 -6.16 9.32 -2.00
C TYR A 55 -5.80 10.65 -1.35
N ILE A 56 -5.00 11.40 -2.09
CA ILE A 56 -4.69 12.78 -1.79
C ILE A 56 -4.94 13.65 -3.03
N TRP A 57 -5.67 14.73 -2.82
CA TRP A 57 -6.02 15.73 -3.81
C TRP A 57 -5.22 16.98 -3.52
N VAL A 58 -4.43 17.42 -4.49
CA VAL A 58 -3.53 18.55 -4.36
C VAL A 58 -3.83 19.60 -5.41
N CYS A 59 -3.56 20.85 -5.09
CA CYS A 59 -3.70 21.98 -5.99
C CYS A 59 -2.39 22.76 -6.11
N SER A 60 -2.22 23.45 -7.23
CA SER A 60 -1.19 24.44 -7.45
C SER A 60 -1.76 25.59 -8.28
N ASP A 61 -1.61 26.81 -7.78
CA ASP A 61 -2.08 28.03 -8.44
C ASP A 61 -1.29 28.34 -9.73
N SER A 62 -0.13 27.70 -9.91
CA SER A 62 0.64 27.77 -11.14
C SER A 62 1.38 26.45 -11.41
N PRO A 63 1.15 25.78 -12.54
CA PRO A 63 1.80 24.51 -12.88
C PRO A 63 3.33 24.55 -12.76
N ASN A 64 3.93 25.72 -13.01
CA ASN A 64 5.37 25.91 -13.05
C ASN A 64 5.98 26.33 -11.71
N SER A 65 5.15 26.56 -10.68
CA SER A 65 5.63 27.01 -9.36
C SER A 65 6.37 25.92 -8.59
N GLY A 66 6.21 24.65 -8.99
CA GLY A 66 6.69 23.49 -8.24
C GLY A 66 6.08 23.33 -6.84
N THR A 67 5.11 24.17 -6.47
CA THR A 67 4.52 24.23 -5.13
C THR A 67 3.12 23.67 -5.17
N TRP A 68 2.93 22.53 -4.50
CA TRP A 68 1.64 21.86 -4.38
C TRP A 68 1.14 21.96 -2.95
N THR A 69 -0.17 22.13 -2.79
CA THR A 69 -0.84 22.19 -1.50
C THR A 69 -1.90 21.11 -1.42
N VAL A 70 -2.05 20.48 -0.27
CA VAL A 70 -3.06 19.44 -0.05
C VAL A 70 -4.43 20.10 0.06
N ALA A 71 -5.31 19.84 -0.90
CA ALA A 71 -6.68 20.33 -0.91
C ALA A 71 -7.64 19.36 -0.20
N LYS A 72 -7.41 18.05 -0.29
CA LYS A 72 -8.21 17.03 0.41
C LYS A 72 -7.47 15.71 0.55
N THR A 73 -7.71 14.99 1.63
CA THR A 73 -7.35 13.57 1.79
C THR A 73 -8.61 12.74 2.05
N GLY A 74 -8.61 11.46 1.68
CA GLY A 74 -9.72 10.57 2.02
C GLY A 74 -9.52 9.16 1.52
N THR A 75 -10.58 8.36 1.62
CA THR A 75 -10.67 7.01 1.05
C THR A 75 -11.89 6.88 0.13
N THR A 76 -11.85 6.01 -0.87
CA THR A 76 -12.96 5.81 -1.82
C THR A 76 -13.17 4.35 -2.19
N ASN A 77 -14.42 3.89 -2.22
CA ASN A 77 -14.83 2.57 -2.73
C ASN A 77 -15.52 2.68 -4.09
N GLY A 78 -15.05 3.58 -4.97
CA GLY A 78 -15.56 3.68 -6.35
C GLY A 78 -16.21 5.01 -6.70
N GLY A 79 -16.29 5.98 -5.78
CA GLY A 79 -16.72 7.36 -6.06
C GLY A 79 -15.93 8.39 -5.25
N VAL A 80 -15.41 9.42 -5.92
CA VAL A 80 -14.62 10.49 -5.28
C VAL A 80 -15.33 11.82 -5.50
N THR A 81 -15.53 12.57 -4.41
CA THR A 81 -16.01 13.97 -4.47
C THR A 81 -14.89 14.89 -4.01
N LEU A 82 -14.45 15.81 -4.87
CA LEU A 82 -13.26 16.65 -4.68
C LEU A 82 -13.62 18.14 -4.69
N PRO A 83 -13.07 18.95 -3.78
CA PRO A 83 -13.24 20.39 -3.79
C PRO A 83 -12.37 21.05 -4.87
N VAL A 84 -12.87 22.13 -5.45
CA VAL A 84 -12.18 23.01 -6.40
C VAL A 84 -12.54 24.45 -6.03
N SER A 85 -11.56 25.22 -5.58
CA SER A 85 -11.81 26.54 -4.97
C SER A 85 -11.19 27.71 -5.76
N ASN A 86 -10.20 27.43 -6.59
CA ASN A 86 -9.42 28.44 -7.31
C ASN A 86 -8.94 27.91 -8.67
N THR A 87 -8.49 28.84 -9.52
CA THR A 87 -7.80 28.54 -10.77
C THR A 87 -6.44 27.90 -10.52
N GLY A 88 -5.94 27.16 -11.51
CA GLY A 88 -4.70 26.43 -11.44
C GLY A 88 -4.88 24.94 -11.76
N GLN A 89 -3.91 24.13 -11.36
CA GLN A 89 -3.93 22.70 -11.60
C GLN A 89 -4.27 21.92 -10.35
N TYR A 90 -5.00 20.83 -10.52
CA TYR A 90 -5.24 19.88 -9.46
C TYR A 90 -4.88 18.46 -9.88
N ARG A 91 -4.38 17.68 -8.94
CA ARG A 91 -3.92 16.31 -9.16
C ARG A 91 -4.37 15.39 -8.02
N LEU A 92 -4.83 14.21 -8.39
CA LEU A 92 -5.19 13.12 -7.49
C LEU A 92 -4.07 12.10 -7.49
N TYR A 93 -3.52 11.78 -6.33
CA TYR A 93 -2.52 10.73 -6.14
C TYR A 93 -3.06 9.64 -5.22
N ILE A 94 -2.44 8.45 -5.32
CA ILE A 94 -2.55 7.43 -4.27
C ILE A 94 -1.88 8.05 -3.04
N ARG A 95 -2.60 8.10 -1.92
CA ARG A 95 -1.98 8.52 -0.66
C ARG A 95 -1.11 7.37 -0.19
N GLU A 96 0.19 7.63 -0.06
CA GLU A 96 1.11 6.64 0.49
C GLU A 96 0.78 6.38 1.97
N PRO A 97 0.94 5.14 2.43
CA PRO A 97 0.71 4.81 3.83
C PRO A 97 1.63 5.59 4.76
N GLN A 98 1.15 5.93 5.96
CA GLN A 98 1.94 6.62 7.00
C GLN A 98 2.40 8.04 6.62
N THR A 99 1.88 8.63 5.53
CA THR A 99 2.11 10.06 5.26
C THR A 99 1.19 10.91 6.13
N SER A 100 1.77 11.93 6.77
CA SER A 100 1.06 12.90 7.61
C SER A 100 0.56 14.10 6.80
N ASP A 101 0.14 13.88 5.56
CA ASP A 101 -0.33 14.95 4.69
C ASP A 101 -1.61 15.58 5.27
N LYS A 102 -1.52 16.86 5.65
CA LYS A 102 -2.64 17.63 6.21
C LYS A 102 -3.19 18.57 5.16
N VAL A 103 -4.51 18.74 5.11
CA VAL A 103 -5.16 19.77 4.29
C VAL A 103 -4.55 21.15 4.59
N GLY A 104 -4.22 21.90 3.55
CA GLY A 104 -3.50 23.18 3.63
C GLY A 104 -1.97 23.03 3.74
N GLY A 105 -1.44 21.83 3.95
CA GLY A 105 0.00 21.57 3.99
C GLY A 105 0.64 21.51 2.61
N LYS A 106 1.97 21.73 2.56
CA LYS A 106 2.76 21.54 1.34
C LYS A 106 2.81 20.05 0.97
N PHE A 107 2.58 19.76 -0.30
CA PHE A 107 2.75 18.44 -0.90
C PHE A 107 3.99 18.44 -1.79
N THR A 108 4.76 17.36 -1.72
CA THR A 108 5.89 17.12 -2.64
C THR A 108 5.49 16.01 -3.58
N ILE A 109 5.52 16.28 -4.89
CA ILE A 109 5.27 15.23 -5.90
C ILE A 109 6.29 14.11 -5.70
N PRO A 110 5.85 12.86 -5.47
CA PRO A 110 6.76 11.75 -5.30
C PRO A 110 7.44 11.42 -6.64
N PHE A 111 8.65 10.90 -6.55
CA PHE A 111 9.42 10.43 -7.70
C PHE A 111 9.67 8.92 -7.58
N HIS A 112 9.63 8.24 -8.71
CA HIS A 112 10.13 6.87 -8.78
C HIS A 112 11.63 6.88 -8.59
N ALA A 113 12.10 6.09 -7.64
CA ALA A 113 13.52 5.90 -7.45
C ALA A 113 14.08 5.03 -8.57
N SER A 114 15.11 5.55 -9.22
CA SER A 114 15.88 4.78 -10.17
C SER A 114 16.66 3.67 -9.46
N ARG A 115 16.85 2.53 -10.16
CA ARG A 115 17.82 1.50 -9.78
C ARG A 115 19.26 2.03 -9.90
N TYR A 116 19.50 2.92 -10.88
CA TYR A 116 20.80 3.51 -11.16
C TYR A 116 20.76 5.00 -10.88
N VAL A 117 21.65 5.49 -10.02
CA VAL A 117 21.72 6.91 -9.62
C VAL A 117 21.87 7.85 -10.82
N SER A 118 22.33 7.33 -11.97
CA SER A 118 22.50 8.04 -13.24
C SER A 118 21.24 8.22 -14.09
N LEU A 119 20.13 7.52 -13.82
CA LEU A 119 18.88 7.78 -14.56
C LEU A 119 18.07 8.87 -13.87
N PRO A 120 17.51 9.83 -14.64
CA PRO A 120 16.72 10.91 -14.08
C PRO A 120 15.53 10.33 -13.30
N ALA A 121 15.35 10.82 -12.07
CA ALA A 121 14.17 10.53 -11.29
C ALA A 121 12.94 11.02 -12.06
N ARG A 122 11.94 10.14 -12.23
CA ARG A 122 10.67 10.49 -12.90
C ARG A 122 9.58 10.73 -11.87
N ALA A 123 8.78 11.78 -12.07
CA ALA A 123 7.63 12.04 -11.21
C ALA A 123 6.62 10.89 -11.33
N VAL A 124 6.04 10.52 -10.20
CA VAL A 124 4.87 9.62 -10.14
C VAL A 124 3.71 10.31 -10.85
N GLN A 125 3.00 9.56 -11.70
CA GLN A 125 1.86 10.07 -12.44
C GLN A 125 0.65 10.26 -11.51
N PRO A 126 -0.12 11.36 -11.64
CA PRO A 126 -1.37 11.46 -10.93
C PRO A 126 -2.38 10.44 -11.49
N LEU A 127 -3.22 9.88 -10.61
CA LEU A 127 -4.36 9.09 -11.02
C LEU A 127 -5.35 9.90 -11.85
N TYR A 128 -5.53 11.19 -11.55
CA TYR A 128 -6.41 12.10 -12.28
C TYR A 128 -5.88 13.52 -12.17
N ALA A 129 -6.08 14.35 -13.19
CA ALA A 129 -5.68 15.75 -13.17
C ALA A 129 -6.70 16.63 -13.88
N ILE A 130 -6.82 17.88 -13.44
CA ILE A 130 -7.62 18.90 -14.11
C ILE A 130 -6.84 20.22 -14.16
N ASP A 131 -7.12 20.99 -15.20
CA ASP A 131 -6.82 22.41 -15.29
C ASP A 131 -8.08 23.19 -14.96
N VAL A 132 -7.93 24.30 -14.24
CA VAL A 132 -9.04 25.15 -13.81
C VAL A 132 -8.73 26.58 -14.19
N THR A 133 -9.58 27.18 -15.01
CA THR A 133 -9.45 28.56 -15.47
C THR A 133 -10.68 29.37 -15.10
N ASP A 134 -10.56 30.69 -15.09
CA ASP A 134 -11.71 31.57 -14.87
C ASP A 134 -12.72 31.45 -16.03
N ALA A 135 -14.00 31.61 -15.68
CA ALA A 135 -15.12 31.70 -16.62
C ALA A 135 -16.08 32.81 -16.18
N ALA A 136 -16.97 33.25 -17.08
CA ALA A 136 -17.90 34.35 -16.81
C ALA A 136 -18.77 34.11 -15.55
N ASP A 137 -19.20 32.87 -15.31
CA ASP A 137 -20.12 32.49 -14.23
C ASP A 137 -19.50 31.50 -13.22
N GLY A 138 -18.19 31.58 -12.99
CA GLY A 138 -17.46 30.72 -12.05
C GLY A 138 -16.14 30.23 -12.62
N LEU A 139 -15.93 28.92 -12.62
CA LEU A 139 -14.73 28.28 -13.13
C LEU A 139 -15.04 27.42 -14.35
N GLU A 140 -14.05 27.24 -15.21
CA GLU A 140 -14.05 26.23 -16.25
C GLU A 140 -13.00 25.17 -15.90
N ILE A 141 -13.40 23.90 -15.96
CA ILE A 141 -12.48 22.79 -15.73
C ILE A 141 -12.23 22.03 -17.03
N LYS A 142 -10.98 21.62 -17.22
CA LYS A 142 -10.54 20.77 -18.32
C LYS A 142 -9.82 19.55 -17.76
N PRO A 143 -10.38 18.33 -17.90
CA PRO A 143 -9.64 17.13 -17.55
C PRO A 143 -8.32 17.05 -18.31
N LEU A 144 -7.24 16.96 -17.56
CA LEU A 144 -5.90 16.77 -18.06
C LEU A 144 -5.50 15.31 -17.86
N PHE A 145 -4.63 14.85 -18.74
CA PHE A 145 -3.78 13.74 -18.42
C PHE A 145 -2.35 14.17 -18.76
N PRO A 146 -1.65 14.82 -17.81
CA PRO A 146 -0.33 15.35 -18.07
C PRO A 146 0.63 14.18 -18.20
N ILE A 147 0.84 13.72 -19.43
CA ILE A 147 1.97 12.85 -19.74
C ILE A 147 3.19 13.77 -19.79
N GLU A 148 3.71 14.17 -18.62
CA GLU A 148 4.90 15.03 -18.52
C GLU A 148 6.10 14.34 -19.18
N TYR A 149 6.20 13.03 -18.98
CA TYR A 149 7.06 12.12 -19.71
C TYR A 149 6.26 10.83 -19.88
N PRO A 150 5.96 10.36 -21.11
CA PRO A 150 5.47 9.00 -21.23
C PRO A 150 6.53 8.15 -20.56
N SER A 151 6.15 7.31 -19.61
CA SER A 151 7.00 6.18 -19.28
C SER A 151 7.42 5.64 -20.64
N ARG A 152 8.74 5.58 -20.92
CA ARG A 152 9.18 4.67 -21.96
C ARG A 152 8.43 3.40 -21.59
N PRO A 153 7.52 2.89 -22.45
CA PRO A 153 6.95 1.60 -22.16
C PRO A 153 8.17 0.77 -21.88
N THR A 154 8.19 0.11 -20.74
CA THR A 154 9.37 -0.58 -20.27
C THR A 154 9.86 -1.57 -21.34
N THR A 155 9.03 -1.84 -22.39
CA THR A 155 9.48 -1.90 -23.80
C THR A 155 8.42 -1.38 -24.83
N GLY A 156 8.62 -0.24 -25.49
CA GLY A 156 8.22 0.03 -26.90
C GLY A 156 6.74 0.02 -27.40
N ALA A 157 5.69 0.08 -26.58
CA ALA A 157 4.28 0.07 -27.05
C ALA A 157 3.64 1.44 -27.41
N THR A 158 2.70 1.43 -28.36
CA THR A 158 1.93 2.60 -28.86
C THR A 158 0.72 2.98 -27.98
N GLN A 159 0.77 4.18 -27.39
CA GLN A 159 -0.25 5.15 -26.91
C GLN A 159 -1.67 4.76 -26.39
N LYS A 160 -2.18 3.53 -26.41
CA LYS A 160 -3.54 3.20 -25.87
C LYS A 160 -3.54 2.88 -24.37
N VAL A 161 -2.76 3.61 -23.58
CA VAL A 161 -2.42 3.19 -22.21
C VAL A 161 -2.96 4.14 -21.13
N TYR A 162 -3.35 5.36 -21.51
CA TYR A 162 -3.86 6.38 -20.60
C TYR A 162 -5.26 6.87 -21.01
N PRO A 163 -6.07 7.38 -20.07
CA PRO A 163 -7.35 8.01 -20.38
C PRO A 163 -7.19 9.17 -21.35
N LYS A 164 -8.17 9.36 -22.24
CA LYS A 164 -8.20 10.49 -23.18
C LYS A 164 -8.46 11.79 -22.44
N LEU A 165 -7.97 12.91 -22.99
CA LEU A 165 -8.34 14.26 -22.55
C LEU A 165 -9.87 14.42 -22.59
N GLY A 166 -10.42 15.06 -21.57
CA GLY A 166 -11.84 15.35 -21.48
C GLY A 166 -12.21 16.70 -22.11
N ALA A 167 -13.50 16.86 -22.43
CA ALA A 167 -14.06 18.14 -22.81
C ALA A 167 -14.08 19.12 -21.61
N LYS A 168 -14.05 20.42 -21.92
CA LYS A 168 -14.25 21.49 -20.93
C LYS A 168 -15.64 21.40 -20.32
N LYS A 169 -15.76 21.71 -19.03
CA LYS A 169 -17.04 21.77 -18.31
C LYS A 169 -17.07 23.01 -17.42
N ALA A 170 -18.24 23.65 -17.35
CA ALA A 170 -18.45 24.80 -16.48
C ALA A 170 -18.74 24.37 -15.05
N LEU A 171 -18.14 25.07 -14.09
CA LEU A 171 -18.27 24.86 -12.66
C LEU A 171 -18.77 26.17 -12.01
N ASN A 172 -20.09 26.24 -11.80
CA ASN A 172 -20.78 27.38 -11.20
C ASN A 172 -21.40 27.06 -9.83
N ASN A 173 -22.13 28.03 -9.27
CA ASN A 173 -22.76 27.98 -7.94
C ASN A 173 -23.74 26.82 -7.70
N LYS A 174 -24.18 26.11 -8.74
CA LYS A 174 -25.00 24.89 -8.61
C LYS A 174 -24.20 23.70 -8.10
N HIS A 175 -22.88 23.71 -8.29
CA HIS A 175 -22.00 22.57 -8.00
C HIS A 175 -21.48 22.58 -6.56
N THR A 176 -22.38 22.27 -5.63
CA THR A 176 -22.10 22.21 -4.19
C THR A 176 -21.69 20.81 -3.75
N LEU A 177 -21.28 20.64 -2.49
CA LEU A 177 -20.95 19.31 -1.94
C LEU A 177 -22.12 18.30 -2.08
N LYS A 178 -23.37 18.78 -1.95
CA LYS A 178 -24.58 17.96 -2.08
C LYS A 178 -24.97 17.69 -3.54
N ALA A 179 -24.53 18.54 -4.47
CA ALA A 179 -24.83 18.44 -5.89
C ALA A 179 -23.56 18.69 -6.73
N PRO A 180 -22.53 17.83 -6.63
CA PRO A 180 -21.26 18.06 -7.32
C PRO A 180 -21.43 17.91 -8.84
N LEU A 181 -20.57 18.60 -9.61
CA LEU A 181 -20.49 18.41 -11.05
C LEU A 181 -20.07 16.97 -11.34
N ASN A 182 -20.92 16.22 -12.04
CA ASN A 182 -20.60 14.85 -12.42
C ASN A 182 -19.64 14.82 -13.62
N MET A 183 -18.43 14.32 -13.35
CA MET A 183 -17.37 14.13 -14.32
C MET A 183 -17.49 12.80 -15.07
N GLY A 184 -18.38 11.90 -14.62
CA GLY A 184 -18.64 10.59 -15.22
C GLY A 184 -17.77 9.49 -14.64
N ASP A 185 -17.59 8.43 -15.42
CA ASP A 185 -16.80 7.26 -15.04
C ASP A 185 -15.35 7.42 -15.47
N TYR A 186 -14.43 7.18 -14.54
CA TYR A 186 -13.00 7.25 -14.75
C TYR A 186 -12.35 5.87 -14.59
N LYS A 187 -11.80 5.35 -15.68
CA LYS A 187 -11.13 4.05 -15.71
C LYS A 187 -9.62 4.22 -15.53
N ILE A 188 -9.11 3.80 -14.38
CA ILE A 188 -7.69 3.63 -14.15
C ILE A 188 -7.22 2.38 -14.91
N THR A 189 -6.37 2.59 -15.90
CA THR A 189 -5.65 1.50 -16.54
C THR A 189 -4.60 0.96 -15.58
N TYR A 190 -4.23 -0.29 -15.73
CA TYR A 190 -3.25 -0.87 -14.82
C TYR A 190 -1.83 -0.33 -15.01
N GLN A 191 -1.47 0.12 -16.23
CA GLN A 191 -0.26 0.92 -16.43
C GLN A 191 -0.33 2.21 -15.63
N LEU A 192 -1.44 2.96 -15.71
CA LEU A 192 -1.60 4.17 -14.92
C LEU A 192 -1.46 3.85 -13.43
N TRP A 193 -2.03 2.75 -12.96
CA TRP A 193 -1.80 2.32 -11.58
C TRP A 193 -0.32 2.09 -11.27
N ALA A 194 0.43 1.43 -12.17
CA ALA A 194 1.86 1.24 -12.01
C ALA A 194 2.63 2.57 -12.02
N ASP A 195 2.27 3.51 -12.87
CA ASP A 195 2.95 4.81 -12.94
C ASP A 195 2.50 5.77 -11.83
N ALA A 196 1.36 5.51 -11.18
CA ALA A 196 0.87 6.23 -10.01
C ALA A 196 1.31 5.60 -8.68
N SER A 197 1.80 4.37 -8.69
CA SER A 197 2.38 3.71 -7.51
C SER A 197 3.87 4.02 -7.44
N GLN A 198 4.39 4.47 -6.31
CA GLN A 198 5.82 4.77 -6.21
C GLN A 198 6.67 3.49 -6.33
N ALA A 199 7.81 3.60 -7.01
CA ALA A 199 8.88 2.61 -6.90
C ALA A 199 9.94 3.18 -5.95
N TYR A 200 10.21 2.48 -4.87
CA TYR A 200 11.11 2.93 -3.82
C TYR A 200 12.58 2.62 -4.15
N GLY A 201 13.48 3.35 -3.52
CA GLY A 201 14.92 3.18 -3.67
C GLY A 201 15.65 3.55 -2.40
N ILE A 202 16.96 3.37 -2.41
CA ILE A 202 17.83 3.44 -1.23
C ILE A 202 17.77 4.77 -0.46
N LEU A 203 17.40 5.87 -1.13
CA LEU A 203 17.30 7.20 -0.52
C LEU A 203 15.96 7.45 0.18
N ASN A 204 15.05 6.48 0.19
CA ASN A 204 13.80 6.62 0.93
C ASN A 204 14.11 6.81 2.43
N SER A 205 13.50 7.85 3.03
CA SER A 205 13.79 8.25 4.41
C SER A 205 13.45 7.18 5.45
N TYR A 206 12.53 6.27 5.14
CA TYR A 206 12.23 5.12 6.00
C TYR A 206 13.41 4.17 6.08
N ILE A 207 14.01 3.81 4.93
CA ILE A 207 15.13 2.86 4.86
C ILE A 207 16.30 3.34 5.72
N ALA A 208 16.60 4.64 5.71
CA ALA A 208 17.70 5.21 6.49
C ALA A 208 17.51 5.07 8.02
N LYS A 209 16.26 4.97 8.49
CA LYS A 209 15.91 4.90 9.92
C LYS A 209 15.53 3.49 10.38
N ALA A 210 15.34 2.57 9.44
CA ALA A 210 14.89 1.20 9.69
C ALA A 210 15.93 0.37 10.44
N LYS A 211 15.47 -0.56 11.28
CA LYS A 211 16.36 -1.47 12.02
C LYS A 211 17.16 -2.36 11.07
N TYR A 212 16.52 -2.85 10.01
CA TYR A 212 17.17 -3.69 9.00
C TYR A 212 17.61 -2.89 7.76
N SER A 213 18.06 -1.64 7.97
CA SER A 213 18.40 -0.70 6.89
C SER A 213 19.36 -1.27 5.84
N ASP A 214 20.37 -2.05 6.22
CA ASP A 214 21.34 -2.61 5.26
C ASP A 214 20.71 -3.66 4.35
N ALA A 215 19.89 -4.56 4.90
CA ALA A 215 19.13 -5.52 4.10
C ALA A 215 18.15 -4.81 3.15
N LEU A 216 17.47 -3.76 3.65
CA LEU A 216 16.58 -2.93 2.84
C LEU A 216 17.33 -2.19 1.73
N LYS A 217 18.53 -1.64 1.98
CA LYS A 217 19.35 -1.01 0.94
C LYS A 217 19.67 -1.99 -0.18
N ILE A 218 20.03 -3.24 0.14
CA ILE A 218 20.31 -4.26 -0.90
C ILE A 218 19.03 -4.54 -1.72
N LEU A 219 17.90 -4.74 -1.04
CA LEU A 219 16.60 -4.99 -1.68
C LEU A 219 16.18 -3.82 -2.59
N TYR A 220 16.25 -2.59 -2.09
CA TYR A 220 15.82 -1.39 -2.81
C TYR A 220 16.86 -0.82 -3.79
N ASN A 221 18.10 -1.31 -3.74
CA ASN A 221 19.06 -1.14 -4.83
C ASN A 221 18.83 -2.14 -5.98
N GLY A 222 17.95 -3.13 -5.78
CA GLY A 222 17.65 -4.14 -6.79
C GLY A 222 18.81 -5.10 -7.04
N ILE A 223 19.64 -5.38 -6.03
CA ILE A 223 20.72 -6.36 -6.13
C ILE A 223 20.15 -7.72 -5.68
N PHE A 224 19.81 -8.56 -6.65
CA PHE A 224 19.32 -9.91 -6.42
C PHE A 224 20.16 -10.93 -7.20
N LEU A 225 20.29 -12.13 -6.65
CA LEU A 225 20.75 -13.30 -7.39
C LEU A 225 19.56 -13.93 -8.12
N PRO A 226 19.77 -14.63 -9.25
CA PRO A 226 18.71 -15.43 -9.86
C PRO A 226 18.28 -16.56 -8.91
N GLU A 227 16.98 -16.85 -8.88
CA GLU A 227 16.48 -18.07 -8.23
C GLU A 227 16.85 -19.28 -9.10
N VAL A 228 17.41 -20.33 -8.48
CA VAL A 228 17.76 -21.58 -9.18
C VAL A 228 16.87 -22.71 -8.68
N VAL A 229 16.12 -23.34 -9.60
CA VAL A 229 15.29 -24.51 -9.35
C VAL A 229 15.74 -25.63 -10.28
N ASN A 230 16.00 -26.83 -9.74
CA ASN A 230 16.49 -27.98 -10.52
C ASN A 230 17.71 -27.67 -11.40
N LYS A 231 18.67 -26.90 -10.87
CA LYS A 231 19.89 -26.43 -11.55
C LYS A 231 19.64 -25.49 -12.75
N GLN A 232 18.45 -24.93 -12.88
CA GLN A 232 18.11 -23.93 -13.88
C GLN A 232 17.68 -22.63 -13.23
N GLU A 233 18.18 -21.52 -13.75
CA GLU A 233 17.69 -20.19 -13.35
C GLU A 233 16.23 -20.04 -13.76
N THR A 234 15.39 -19.61 -12.84
CA THR A 234 14.02 -19.26 -13.17
C THR A 234 14.02 -17.91 -13.87
N LYS A 235 13.11 -17.73 -14.82
CA LYS A 235 13.09 -16.55 -15.71
C LYS A 235 13.04 -15.24 -14.92
N ASN A 236 12.31 -15.21 -13.82
CA ASN A 236 12.06 -13.99 -13.05
C ASN A 236 12.11 -14.17 -11.53
N GLY A 237 12.54 -15.34 -11.06
CA GLY A 237 12.74 -15.53 -9.63
C GLY A 237 14.03 -14.86 -9.19
N CYS A 238 13.98 -14.30 -7.98
CA CYS A 238 15.05 -13.49 -7.42
C CYS A 238 15.32 -13.93 -5.98
N VAL A 239 16.59 -13.92 -5.59
CA VAL A 239 17.03 -14.23 -4.23
C VAL A 239 17.79 -13.03 -3.68
N LEU A 240 17.32 -12.50 -2.56
CA LEU A 240 18.06 -11.54 -1.76
C LEU A 240 18.85 -12.31 -0.71
N LEU A 241 20.17 -12.15 -0.71
CA LEU A 241 21.04 -12.58 0.38
C LEU A 241 21.40 -11.38 1.24
N PHE A 242 21.32 -11.55 2.55
CA PHE A 242 21.71 -10.51 3.50
C PHE A 242 22.23 -11.14 4.80
N LYS A 243 23.01 -10.36 5.54
CA LYS A 243 23.49 -10.74 6.87
C LYS A 243 22.68 -10.03 7.94
N ASP A 244 22.39 -10.74 9.01
CA ASP A 244 21.79 -10.23 10.23
C ASP A 244 22.62 -10.75 11.41
N GLY A 245 23.51 -9.89 11.91
CA GLY A 245 24.62 -10.31 12.75
C GLY A 245 25.50 -11.35 12.04
N ASN A 246 25.68 -12.51 12.67
CA ASN A 246 26.48 -13.62 12.14
C ASN A 246 25.66 -14.63 11.32
N ILE A 247 24.39 -14.36 11.06
CA ILE A 247 23.50 -15.28 10.35
C ILE A 247 23.30 -14.77 8.93
N GLU A 248 23.65 -15.61 7.96
CA GLU A 248 23.26 -15.41 6.57
C GLU A 248 21.80 -15.83 6.39
N ARG A 249 21.01 -14.94 5.79
CA ARG A 249 19.57 -15.13 5.55
C ARG A 249 19.26 -14.92 4.08
N LYS A 250 18.20 -15.58 3.60
CA LYS A 250 17.71 -15.44 2.24
C LYS A 250 16.22 -15.12 2.16
N LEU A 251 15.86 -14.15 1.34
CA LEU A 251 14.48 -13.95 0.87
C LEU A 251 14.39 -14.41 -0.58
N ILE A 252 13.50 -15.37 -0.83
CA ILE A 252 13.30 -15.97 -2.15
C ILE A 252 11.98 -15.42 -2.70
N PHE A 253 12.04 -14.75 -3.84
CA PHE A 253 10.90 -14.36 -4.64
C PHE A 253 10.81 -15.34 -5.81
N GLN A 254 9.80 -16.19 -5.83
CA GLN A 254 9.67 -17.19 -6.88
C GLN A 254 9.29 -16.53 -8.21
N ASP A 255 9.48 -17.24 -9.33
CA ASP A 255 9.13 -16.75 -10.68
C ASP A 255 7.72 -16.15 -10.78
N ASN A 256 6.74 -16.79 -10.12
CA ASN A 256 5.35 -16.35 -10.11
C ASN A 256 5.06 -15.21 -9.12
N SER A 257 6.00 -14.88 -8.22
CA SER A 257 5.76 -13.96 -7.10
C SER A 257 5.56 -12.52 -7.53
N THR A 258 6.06 -12.19 -8.71
CA THR A 258 5.90 -10.89 -9.37
C THR A 258 5.04 -10.98 -10.62
N GLN A 259 4.53 -12.17 -10.98
CA GLN A 259 3.79 -12.38 -12.22
C GLN A 259 2.51 -11.53 -12.28
N ASN A 260 1.79 -11.36 -11.17
CA ASN A 260 0.58 -10.50 -11.15
C ASN A 260 0.90 -9.01 -11.30
N ALA A 261 2.10 -8.59 -10.89
CA ALA A 261 2.58 -7.23 -11.11
C ALA A 261 2.98 -7.01 -12.58
N ARG A 262 3.67 -8.00 -13.16
CA ARG A 262 4.32 -7.92 -14.48
C ARG A 262 3.42 -8.37 -15.64
N GLY A 263 2.44 -9.23 -15.39
CA GLY A 263 1.69 -9.99 -16.40
C GLY A 263 0.47 -9.30 -17.00
N TYR A 264 -0.13 -10.02 -17.97
CA TYR A 264 -1.14 -9.71 -19.01
C TYR A 264 -2.33 -8.77 -18.74
N LYS A 265 -2.54 -8.33 -17.50
CA LYS A 265 -3.56 -7.33 -17.19
C LYS A 265 -2.92 -5.97 -16.97
N SER A 266 -1.74 -5.94 -16.36
CA SER A 266 -1.05 -4.70 -16.01
C SER A 266 -0.41 -4.01 -17.21
N PHE A 267 0.06 -4.86 -18.11
CA PHE A 267 0.83 -4.51 -19.29
C PHE A 267 0.57 -5.54 -20.40
N ALA A 268 0.92 -5.21 -21.64
CA ALA A 268 0.69 -6.06 -22.80
C ALA A 268 1.46 -7.41 -22.78
N SER A 269 2.48 -7.58 -21.92
CA SER A 269 3.16 -8.86 -21.70
C SER A 269 3.89 -8.91 -20.34
N ASP A 270 4.19 -10.12 -19.87
CA ASP A 270 4.96 -10.42 -18.63
C ASP A 270 6.43 -9.92 -18.65
N LYS A 271 6.90 -9.39 -19.78
CA LYS A 271 8.27 -8.88 -20.00
C LYS A 271 8.42 -7.37 -19.77
N THR A 272 7.34 -6.70 -19.42
CA THR A 272 7.24 -5.22 -19.43
C THR A 272 7.48 -4.57 -18.08
N MET A 273 7.74 -5.33 -17.02
CA MET A 273 8.27 -4.77 -15.77
C MET A 273 9.27 -5.79 -15.24
N ALA A 274 10.43 -5.34 -14.78
CA ALA A 274 11.41 -6.23 -14.17
C ALA A 274 10.88 -6.72 -12.80
N ALA A 275 11.22 -7.95 -12.39
CA ALA A 275 10.79 -8.51 -11.10
C ALA A 275 11.22 -7.61 -9.93
N GLU A 276 12.41 -7.05 -10.03
CA GLU A 276 12.99 -6.14 -9.06
C GLU A 276 12.18 -4.83 -8.96
N GLU A 277 11.66 -4.30 -10.07
CA GLU A 277 10.81 -3.12 -10.03
C GLU A 277 9.49 -3.42 -9.31
N ALA A 278 8.88 -4.58 -9.58
CA ALA A 278 7.67 -5.00 -8.87
C ALA A 278 7.90 -5.15 -7.36
N ILE A 279 9.03 -5.77 -6.96
CA ILE A 279 9.41 -5.93 -5.55
C ILE A 279 9.63 -4.58 -4.88
N ARG A 280 10.36 -3.66 -5.53
CA ARG A 280 10.66 -2.32 -4.99
C ARG A 280 9.46 -1.39 -4.91
N ARG A 281 8.29 -1.80 -5.41
CA ARG A 281 7.04 -1.04 -5.24
C ARG A 281 6.37 -1.32 -3.92
N THR A 282 6.65 -2.43 -3.25
CA THR A 282 6.25 -2.63 -1.85
C THR A 282 6.93 -1.60 -0.96
N HIS A 283 6.22 -1.05 0.02
CA HIS A 283 6.73 -0.03 0.93
C HIS A 283 7.79 -0.62 1.87
N PRO A 284 8.91 0.08 2.16
CA PRO A 284 10.01 -0.44 2.98
C PRO A 284 9.61 -0.99 4.34
N SER A 285 8.58 -0.39 4.97
CA SER A 285 8.06 -0.83 6.26
C SER A 285 7.55 -2.28 6.24
N VAL A 286 7.05 -2.78 5.11
CA VAL A 286 6.55 -4.16 4.99
C VAL A 286 7.70 -5.16 5.08
N PHE A 287 8.79 -4.90 4.35
CA PHE A 287 9.97 -5.74 4.42
C PHE A 287 10.70 -5.58 5.75
N ASP A 288 10.79 -4.38 6.33
CA ASP A 288 11.40 -4.17 7.64
C ASP A 288 10.70 -5.00 8.72
N TYR A 289 9.35 -5.01 8.72
CA TYR A 289 8.56 -5.86 9.60
C TYR A 289 8.85 -7.35 9.38
N TRP A 290 8.87 -7.81 8.13
CA TRP A 290 9.11 -9.22 7.84
C TRP A 290 10.54 -9.65 8.21
N LEU A 291 11.53 -8.80 7.99
CA LEU A 291 12.92 -9.03 8.41
C LEU A 291 13.03 -9.14 9.94
N LYS A 292 12.25 -8.35 10.69
CA LYS A 292 12.10 -8.52 12.15
C LYS A 292 11.56 -9.91 12.50
N VAL A 293 10.47 -10.34 11.85
CA VAL A 293 9.90 -11.66 12.08
C VAL A 293 10.92 -12.77 11.78
N MET A 294 11.67 -12.66 10.68
CA MET A 294 12.74 -13.60 10.35
C MET A 294 13.81 -13.64 11.45
N SER A 295 14.20 -12.48 11.97
CA SER A 295 15.15 -12.36 13.07
C SER A 295 14.65 -13.07 14.33
N ASP A 296 13.46 -12.71 14.80
CA ASP A 296 12.89 -13.20 16.06
C ASP A 296 12.61 -14.71 16.06
N PHE A 297 12.36 -15.29 14.87
CA PHE A 297 12.11 -16.72 14.68
C PHE A 297 13.33 -17.50 14.18
N ASN A 298 14.50 -16.87 14.12
CA ASN A 298 15.74 -17.48 13.62
C ASN A 298 15.56 -18.13 12.23
N MET A 299 14.79 -17.47 11.36
CA MET A 299 14.51 -17.91 10.00
C MET A 299 15.74 -17.65 9.11
N VAL A 300 16.35 -18.71 8.61
CA VAL A 300 17.45 -18.62 7.64
C VAL A 300 16.94 -18.39 6.22
N SER A 301 15.66 -18.73 5.95
CA SER A 301 15.04 -18.44 4.68
C SER A 301 13.55 -18.18 4.77
N ALA A 302 13.02 -17.34 3.89
CA ALA A 302 11.59 -17.23 3.64
C ALA A 302 11.31 -17.08 2.15
N THR A 303 10.19 -17.64 1.69
CA THR A 303 9.72 -17.55 0.31
C THR A 303 8.51 -16.64 0.24
N VAL A 304 8.70 -15.50 -0.40
CA VAL A 304 7.66 -14.53 -0.74
C VAL A 304 6.98 -15.00 -2.01
N SER A 305 5.65 -15.07 -2.00
CA SER A 305 4.82 -15.50 -3.12
C SER A 305 4.02 -14.38 -3.78
N SER A 306 3.94 -13.23 -3.14
CA SER A 306 3.40 -12.01 -3.74
C SER A 306 3.86 -10.79 -2.96
N ALA A 307 4.18 -9.71 -3.68
CA ALA A 307 4.50 -8.40 -3.14
C ALA A 307 3.50 -7.38 -3.70
N TRP A 308 3.95 -6.23 -4.22
CA TRP A 308 3.05 -5.27 -4.88
C TRP A 308 2.40 -5.84 -6.15
N ARG A 309 1.13 -5.52 -6.40
CA ARG A 309 0.40 -5.85 -7.64
C ARG A 309 -0.72 -4.85 -7.91
N PRO A 310 -0.98 -4.46 -9.18
CA PRO A 310 -1.93 -3.39 -9.51
C PRO A 310 -3.35 -3.85 -9.80
N ALA A 311 -3.62 -5.16 -9.92
CA ALA A 311 -4.86 -5.66 -10.55
C ALA A 311 -5.68 -6.65 -9.72
N ILE A 312 -5.04 -7.71 -9.24
CA ILE A 312 -5.71 -8.89 -8.67
C ILE A 312 -5.35 -9.02 -7.20
N GLY A 313 -6.31 -9.44 -6.37
CA GLY A 313 -6.09 -9.76 -4.96
C GLY A 313 -6.30 -8.57 -4.02
N SER A 314 -5.86 -8.77 -2.78
CA SER A 314 -6.04 -7.84 -1.66
C SER A 314 -5.55 -6.43 -2.01
N ILE A 315 -6.36 -5.43 -1.64
CA ILE A 315 -6.08 -4.03 -1.95
C ILE A 315 -4.81 -3.51 -1.29
N TYR A 316 -4.40 -4.12 -0.18
CA TYR A 316 -3.17 -3.78 0.52
C TYR A 316 -1.93 -4.04 -0.34
N HIS A 317 -1.92 -5.02 -1.23
CA HIS A 317 -0.82 -5.15 -2.19
C HIS A 317 -0.81 -4.03 -3.23
N ARG A 318 -1.97 -3.44 -3.53
CA ARG A 318 -2.08 -2.33 -4.48
C ARG A 318 -1.55 -1.03 -3.89
N TYR A 319 -1.62 -0.88 -2.56
CA TYR A 319 -1.00 0.20 -1.76
C TYR A 319 0.36 -0.14 -1.22
N SER A 320 1.01 -1.17 -1.78
CA SER A 320 2.38 -1.48 -1.40
C SER A 320 2.54 -1.92 0.06
N LEU A 321 1.45 -2.26 0.76
CA LEU A 321 1.41 -2.67 2.17
C LEU A 321 1.32 -4.17 2.40
N GLY A 322 0.96 -4.94 1.37
CA GLY A 322 0.74 -6.38 1.46
C GLY A 322 1.96 -7.22 1.07
N LEU A 323 2.15 -8.33 1.76
CA LEU A 323 3.14 -9.36 1.46
C LEU A 323 2.55 -10.75 1.71
N ASP A 324 2.76 -11.67 0.76
CA ASP A 324 2.34 -13.07 0.87
C ASP A 324 3.58 -13.96 1.06
N ILE A 325 3.55 -14.84 2.06
CA ILE A 325 4.62 -15.77 2.41
C ILE A 325 4.12 -17.21 2.31
N ASN A 326 4.81 -18.06 1.54
CA ASN A 326 4.43 -19.46 1.35
C ASN A 326 5.12 -20.42 2.31
N LYS A 327 6.40 -20.20 2.57
CA LYS A 327 7.22 -21.13 3.36
C LYS A 327 8.42 -20.41 3.96
N PHE A 328 8.97 -21.00 5.00
CA PHE A 328 10.23 -20.54 5.57
C PHE A 328 11.03 -21.72 6.13
N THR A 329 12.33 -21.50 6.33
CA THR A 329 13.22 -22.43 7.02
C THR A 329 13.80 -21.71 8.21
N ALA A 330 13.81 -22.36 9.37
CA ALA A 330 14.36 -21.81 10.60
C ALA A 330 15.27 -22.80 11.31
N LYS A 331 16.21 -22.28 12.09
CA LYS A 331 17.08 -23.06 12.96
C LYS A 331 16.45 -23.18 14.34
N VAL A 332 16.09 -24.40 14.74
CA VAL A 332 15.41 -24.71 16.00
C VAL A 332 16.26 -25.66 16.83
N LEU A 333 16.40 -25.39 18.12
CA LEU A 333 17.03 -26.34 19.05
C LEU A 333 16.08 -27.52 19.28
N ASN A 334 16.50 -28.71 18.85
CA ASN A 334 15.73 -29.93 19.09
C ASN A 334 15.81 -30.27 20.60
N PRO A 335 14.67 -30.35 21.31
CA PRO A 335 14.65 -30.55 22.75
C PRO A 335 15.19 -31.93 23.17
N THR A 336 15.10 -32.92 22.28
CA THR A 336 15.55 -34.31 22.52
C THR A 336 17.04 -34.46 22.22
N THR A 337 17.49 -34.04 21.04
CA THR A 337 18.89 -34.24 20.62
C THR A 337 19.84 -33.15 21.11
N LYS A 338 19.30 -32.03 21.62
CA LYS A 338 20.03 -30.81 22.00
C LYS A 338 20.87 -30.21 20.87
N LYS A 339 20.61 -30.60 19.62
CA LYS A 339 21.27 -30.06 18.43
C LYS A 339 20.36 -29.04 17.75
N THR A 340 20.97 -28.04 17.14
CA THR A 340 20.24 -27.11 16.27
C THR A 340 19.95 -27.81 14.95
N GLU A 341 18.69 -27.83 14.55
CA GLU A 341 18.22 -28.43 13.30
C GLU A 341 17.52 -27.40 12.43
N GLU A 342 17.64 -27.55 11.11
CA GLU A 342 16.85 -26.79 10.16
C GLU A 342 15.46 -27.42 9.99
N VAL A 343 14.44 -26.59 10.20
CA VAL A 343 13.03 -26.98 10.14
C VAL A 343 12.37 -26.18 9.03
N ASN A 344 11.78 -26.90 8.07
CA ASN A 344 11.01 -26.31 6.99
C ASN A 344 9.54 -26.20 7.42
N VAL A 345 8.97 -25.01 7.26
CA VAL A 345 7.58 -24.73 7.57
C VAL A 345 6.88 -24.31 6.28
N SER A 346 5.78 -24.99 5.97
CA SER A 346 4.85 -24.56 4.93
C SER A 346 3.71 -23.76 5.55
N LEU A 347 3.42 -22.59 4.97
CA LEU A 347 2.30 -21.71 5.30
C LEU A 347 1.21 -21.80 4.24
N THR A 348 1.06 -22.98 3.63
CA THR A 348 0.06 -23.27 2.61
C THR A 348 -0.80 -24.45 3.04
N ARG A 349 -2.07 -24.46 2.65
CA ARG A 349 -2.90 -25.67 2.73
C ARG A 349 -2.70 -26.51 1.48
N GLU A 350 -2.41 -27.80 1.64
CA GLU A 350 -2.41 -28.76 0.54
C GLU A 350 -3.83 -28.90 -0.02
N THR A 351 -3.95 -28.88 -1.34
CA THR A 351 -5.21 -29.01 -2.07
C THR A 351 -5.87 -30.36 -1.76
N GLY A 352 -7.12 -30.38 -1.29
CA GLY A 352 -7.92 -31.60 -1.06
C GLY A 352 -8.42 -31.81 0.37
N ASN A 353 -7.77 -31.22 1.38
CA ASN A 353 -8.26 -31.30 2.76
C ASN A 353 -9.17 -30.13 3.07
N ASN A 354 -10.49 -30.28 2.92
CA ASN A 354 -11.51 -29.24 3.17
C ASN A 354 -11.82 -28.96 4.65
N GLY A 355 -11.10 -29.55 5.62
CA GLY A 355 -11.23 -29.23 7.05
C GLY A 355 -10.92 -27.76 7.39
N ALA A 356 -11.93 -27.02 7.88
CA ALA A 356 -11.85 -25.59 8.20
C ALA A 356 -11.10 -25.26 9.50
N THR A 357 -10.81 -26.27 10.32
CA THR A 357 -10.22 -26.11 11.65
C THR A 357 -8.71 -26.30 11.60
N TRP A 358 -7.98 -25.24 11.96
CA TRP A 358 -6.63 -25.40 12.48
C TRP A 358 -6.72 -26.30 13.70
N SER A 359 -6.18 -27.51 13.62
CA SER A 359 -6.08 -28.39 14.77
C SER A 359 -4.64 -28.38 15.24
N PRO A 360 -4.36 -27.98 16.49
CA PRO A 360 -3.11 -28.34 17.12
C PRO A 360 -3.11 -29.86 17.26
N VAL A 361 -2.60 -30.57 16.24
CA VAL A 361 -2.55 -32.03 16.24
C VAL A 361 -1.81 -32.47 17.51
N LYS A 362 -2.38 -33.45 18.23
CA LYS A 362 -1.75 -34.05 19.40
C LYS A 362 -0.35 -34.53 19.01
N VAL A 363 0.66 -34.04 19.74
CA VAL A 363 2.10 -34.21 19.43
C VAL A 363 2.54 -35.68 19.36
N SER A 364 1.74 -36.60 19.90
CA SER A 364 2.04 -38.02 20.07
C SER A 364 2.21 -38.83 18.78
N GLU A 365 1.86 -38.31 17.60
CA GLU A 365 1.86 -39.07 16.33
C GLU A 365 2.83 -38.53 15.26
N LEU A 366 3.72 -37.60 15.60
CA LEU A 366 4.54 -36.88 14.63
C LEU A 366 6.03 -37.20 14.78
N THR A 367 6.76 -37.23 13.66
CA THR A 367 8.22 -37.18 13.69
C THR A 367 8.69 -35.91 14.43
N SER A 368 9.90 -35.95 15.00
CA SER A 368 10.48 -34.80 15.73
C SER A 368 10.46 -33.51 14.89
N LYS A 369 10.81 -33.60 13.59
CA LYS A 369 10.81 -32.45 12.68
C LYS A 369 9.42 -31.92 12.37
N THR A 370 8.43 -32.79 12.15
CA THR A 370 7.05 -32.36 11.93
C THR A 370 6.45 -31.70 13.18
N SER A 371 6.78 -32.22 14.36
CA SER A 371 6.41 -31.60 15.64
C SER A 371 7.01 -30.21 15.79
N MET A 372 8.32 -30.07 15.56
CA MET A 372 9.02 -28.77 15.62
C MET A 372 8.43 -27.76 14.63
N ALA A 373 8.13 -28.18 13.39
CA ALA A 373 7.51 -27.32 12.39
C ALA A 373 6.15 -26.80 12.87
N LYS A 374 5.29 -27.65 13.43
CA LYS A 374 4.00 -27.24 13.98
C LYS A 374 4.15 -26.28 15.15
N THR A 375 5.00 -26.59 16.12
CA THR A 375 5.27 -25.69 17.26
C THR A 375 5.73 -24.32 16.77
N LEU A 376 6.59 -24.27 15.77
CA LEU A 376 7.11 -23.03 15.22
C LEU A 376 6.01 -22.22 14.51
N THR A 377 5.16 -22.88 13.71
CA THR A 377 4.00 -22.24 13.08
C THR A 377 3.03 -21.67 14.11
N THR A 378 2.72 -22.42 15.18
CA THR A 378 1.86 -21.94 16.27
C THR A 378 2.47 -20.70 16.93
N LYS A 379 3.75 -20.75 17.28
CA LYS A 379 4.46 -19.60 17.87
C LYS A 379 4.43 -18.38 16.95
N LEU A 380 4.61 -18.58 15.64
CA LEU A 380 4.53 -17.50 14.66
C LEU A 380 3.14 -16.85 14.66
N TYR A 381 2.07 -17.65 14.60
CA TYR A 381 0.70 -17.12 14.61
C TYR A 381 0.33 -16.42 15.92
N VAL A 382 0.76 -16.96 17.07
CA VAL A 382 0.60 -16.29 18.37
C VAL A 382 1.33 -14.94 18.37
N TYR A 383 2.59 -14.92 17.92
CA TYR A 383 3.39 -13.69 17.82
C TYR A 383 2.71 -12.64 16.93
N LEU A 384 2.25 -13.01 15.74
CA LEU A 384 1.58 -12.09 14.82
C LEU A 384 0.25 -11.57 15.39
N ALA A 385 -0.53 -12.43 16.05
CA ALA A 385 -1.77 -12.02 16.69
C ALA A 385 -1.53 -11.06 17.88
N GLN A 386 -0.49 -11.29 18.67
CA GLN A 386 -0.10 -10.41 19.77
C GLN A 386 0.39 -9.05 19.27
N ASP A 387 1.24 -9.03 18.23
CA ASP A 387 1.71 -7.78 17.62
C ASP A 387 0.53 -6.95 17.08
N ARG A 388 -0.44 -7.60 16.42
CA ARG A 388 -1.69 -6.97 15.98
C ARG A 388 -2.52 -6.38 17.13
N ILE A 389 -2.59 -7.03 18.30
CA ILE A 389 -3.27 -6.44 19.45
C ILE A 389 -2.53 -5.18 19.90
N SER A 390 -1.20 -5.27 20.04
CA SER A 390 -0.37 -4.15 20.48
C SER A 390 -0.46 -2.95 19.54
N SER A 391 -0.68 -3.18 18.24
CA SER A 391 -0.79 -2.13 17.24
C SER A 391 -2.15 -1.42 17.24
N THR A 392 -3.23 -2.11 17.62
CA THR A 392 -4.61 -1.57 17.66
C THR A 392 -4.89 -0.68 18.88
N ARG A 393 -4.01 -0.69 19.86
CA ARG A 393 -4.28 -0.19 21.20
C ARG A 393 -3.26 0.93 21.42
N GLU A 394 -3.69 2.20 21.44
CA GLU A 394 -2.91 3.28 22.07
C GLU A 394 -2.82 2.97 23.57
N ILE A 395 -2.06 1.94 23.94
CA ILE A 395 -1.85 1.66 25.35
C ILE A 395 -0.78 2.64 25.79
N LYS A 396 -1.17 3.62 26.62
CA LYS A 396 -0.28 4.14 27.65
C LYS A 396 0.05 2.95 28.56
N ILE A 397 1.12 2.21 28.25
CA ILE A 397 1.54 1.06 29.06
C ILE A 397 2.36 1.62 30.23
N GLU A 398 1.76 1.66 31.42
CA GLU A 398 2.50 1.76 32.69
C GLU A 398 2.85 0.38 33.27
N ALA A 399 2.40 -0.73 32.67
CA ALA A 399 2.66 -2.06 33.22
C ALA A 399 2.66 -3.14 32.13
N LEU A 400 3.84 -3.40 31.56
CA LEU A 400 4.30 -4.68 31.01
C LEU A 400 5.73 -4.46 30.50
N GLU A 401 6.70 -4.99 31.24
CA GLU A 401 8.14 -5.02 30.89
C GLU A 401 8.41 -6.00 29.73
N MET A 402 7.65 -5.87 28.64
CA MET A 402 8.10 -6.28 27.32
C MET A 402 8.22 -4.99 26.50
N ASN A 403 9.45 -4.48 26.41
CA ASN A 403 9.84 -3.30 25.62
C ASN A 403 9.53 -3.47 24.13
N PHE A 404 8.26 -3.43 23.74
CA PHE A 404 7.81 -3.39 22.35
C PHE A 404 7.67 -1.97 21.80
N SER A 405 7.96 -0.94 22.60
CA SER A 405 7.99 0.46 22.16
C SER A 405 9.32 0.83 21.48
N PHE A 406 9.67 0.15 20.39
CA PHE A 406 10.54 0.78 19.40
C PHE A 406 9.69 1.82 18.65
N LEU A 407 9.74 3.07 19.13
CA LEU A 407 9.23 4.25 18.43
C LEU A 407 9.67 4.20 16.96
N GLY A 408 8.73 3.88 16.06
CA GLY A 408 8.97 3.89 14.60
C GLY A 408 8.86 2.54 13.88
N MET A 409 8.61 1.41 14.56
CA MET A 409 8.40 0.15 13.84
C MET A 409 7.00 0.05 13.19
N PRO A 410 6.90 -0.60 12.02
CA PRO A 410 5.64 -0.79 11.31
C PRO A 410 4.67 -1.59 12.17
N LYS A 411 3.45 -1.06 12.31
CA LYS A 411 2.36 -1.75 13.01
C LYS A 411 1.74 -2.79 12.10
N LEU A 412 1.50 -4.01 12.58
CA LEU A 412 0.77 -5.01 11.82
C LEU A 412 -0.73 -4.66 11.73
N GLY A 413 -1.29 -4.76 10.52
CA GLY A 413 -2.68 -4.49 10.19
C GLY A 413 -3.53 -5.75 10.07
N TRP A 414 -4.08 -5.98 8.87
CA TRP A 414 -4.80 -7.20 8.52
C TRP A 414 -3.87 -8.41 8.35
N LEU A 415 -4.34 -9.56 8.83
CA LEU A 415 -3.69 -10.86 8.76
C LEU A 415 -4.61 -11.90 8.11
N GLY A 416 -4.12 -12.52 7.05
CA GLY A 416 -4.75 -13.65 6.39
C GLY A 416 -3.87 -14.89 6.47
N ALA A 417 -4.44 -16.07 6.70
CA ALA A 417 -3.68 -17.31 6.64
C ALA A 417 -4.55 -18.48 6.15
N PRO A 418 -3.96 -19.67 5.94
CA PRO A 418 -4.70 -20.81 5.42
C PRO A 418 -5.81 -21.34 6.32
N TRP A 419 -5.75 -20.98 7.60
CA TRP A 419 -6.74 -21.33 8.61
C TRP A 419 -7.20 -20.06 9.34
N ALA A 420 -8.50 -19.95 9.57
CA ALA A 420 -9.02 -18.91 10.46
C ALA A 420 -8.72 -19.30 11.91
N MET A 421 -8.27 -18.33 12.70
CA MET A 421 -7.98 -18.51 14.13
C MET A 421 -8.53 -17.33 14.91
N THR A 422 -9.25 -17.63 15.98
CA THR A 422 -9.62 -16.66 17.02
C THR A 422 -8.45 -16.44 17.98
N TYR A 423 -8.54 -15.41 18.82
CA TYR A 423 -7.55 -15.21 19.89
C TYR A 423 -7.57 -16.37 20.90
N THR A 424 -8.76 -16.95 21.16
CA THR A 424 -8.91 -18.13 22.01
C THR A 424 -8.21 -19.36 21.43
N ASP A 425 -8.30 -19.59 20.11
CA ASP A 425 -7.61 -20.71 19.45
C ASP A 425 -6.08 -20.62 19.60
N LEU A 426 -5.57 -19.40 19.73
CA LEU A 426 -4.16 -19.09 19.95
C LEU A 426 -3.77 -19.03 21.44
N GLY A 427 -4.70 -19.31 22.36
CA GLY A 427 -4.47 -19.21 23.80
C GLY A 427 -4.26 -17.78 24.31
N ILE A 428 -4.72 -16.77 23.56
CA ILE A 428 -4.61 -15.36 23.90
C ILE A 428 -5.92 -14.90 24.53
N ASN A 429 -5.85 -14.40 25.77
CA ASN A 429 -7.00 -13.81 26.45
C ASN A 429 -7.27 -12.39 25.93
N TYR A 430 -7.90 -12.30 24.75
CA TYR A 430 -8.32 -11.04 24.15
C TYR A 430 -9.73 -11.13 23.59
N LYS A 431 -10.64 -10.33 24.16
CA LYS A 431 -12.05 -10.28 23.73
C LYS A 431 -12.20 -9.37 22.52
N SER A 432 -12.27 -9.95 21.33
CA SER A 432 -12.60 -9.24 20.09
C SER A 432 -13.58 -10.04 19.26
N ALA A 433 -14.53 -9.37 18.63
CA ALA A 433 -15.40 -9.96 17.62
C ALA A 433 -14.66 -10.22 16.29
N LYS A 434 -13.50 -9.60 16.08
CA LYS A 434 -12.67 -9.82 14.88
C LYS A 434 -11.78 -11.05 15.10
N PRO A 435 -11.61 -11.92 14.09
CA PRO A 435 -10.67 -13.04 14.18
C PRO A 435 -9.24 -12.51 14.34
N ALA A 436 -8.40 -13.27 15.05
CA ALA A 436 -6.97 -12.96 15.19
C ALA A 436 -6.27 -13.08 13.84
N ILE A 437 -6.60 -14.14 13.10
CA ILE A 437 -6.16 -14.42 11.74
C ILE A 437 -7.38 -14.79 10.92
N ALA A 438 -7.63 -14.05 9.84
CA ALA A 438 -8.74 -14.34 8.94
C ALA A 438 -8.33 -15.38 7.90
N THR A 439 -9.30 -16.08 7.33
CA THR A 439 -9.10 -16.89 6.12
C THR A 439 -10.23 -16.60 5.14
N ASN A 440 -9.93 -16.63 3.86
CA ASN A 440 -10.93 -16.64 2.78
C ASN A 440 -10.43 -17.58 1.67
N TYR A 441 -11.13 -17.66 0.54
CA TYR A 441 -10.71 -18.52 -0.58
C TYR A 441 -9.30 -18.18 -1.09
N ASP A 442 -8.98 -16.89 -1.19
CA ASP A 442 -7.72 -16.41 -1.77
C ASP A 442 -6.49 -16.64 -0.87
N HIS A 443 -6.68 -16.67 0.46
CA HIS A 443 -5.59 -16.75 1.44
C HIS A 443 -5.35 -18.19 1.97
N ARG A 444 -5.91 -19.22 1.31
CA ARG A 444 -5.67 -20.64 1.69
C ARG A 444 -4.27 -21.13 1.37
N HIS A 445 -3.52 -20.36 0.60
CA HIS A 445 -2.28 -20.80 -0.02
C HIS A 445 -1.04 -20.02 0.46
N HIS A 446 -1.18 -19.13 1.44
CA HIS A 446 -0.09 -18.32 1.99
C HIS A 446 -0.48 -17.68 3.32
N LEU A 447 0.52 -17.21 4.08
CA LEU A 447 0.35 -16.17 5.09
C LEU A 447 0.38 -14.81 4.40
N HIS A 448 -0.71 -14.06 4.54
CA HIS A 448 -0.81 -12.67 4.10
C HIS A 448 -0.63 -11.74 5.30
N LEU A 449 0.28 -10.79 5.16
CA LEU A 449 0.51 -9.74 6.14
C LEU A 449 0.37 -8.37 5.49
N THR A 450 -0.22 -7.45 6.25
CA THR A 450 -0.31 -6.04 5.88
C THR A 450 0.23 -5.19 7.00
N ILE A 451 0.89 -4.11 6.65
CA ILE A 451 1.24 -3.08 7.62
C ILE A 451 0.09 -2.09 7.73
N LYS A 452 -0.26 -1.71 8.96
CA LYS A 452 -1.31 -0.74 9.27
C LYS A 452 -0.90 0.61 8.71
N ASP A 453 -1.83 1.18 7.93
CA ASP A 453 -1.84 2.60 7.61
C ASP A 453 -2.65 3.32 8.71
N ASP A 454 -2.27 4.55 9.07
CA ASP A 454 -2.92 5.34 10.12
C ASP A 454 -4.35 5.81 9.72
N LEU A 455 -4.92 5.21 8.69
CA LEU A 455 -6.22 5.53 8.09
C LEU A 455 -7.40 4.71 8.66
N GLU A 456 -7.14 3.74 9.55
CA GLU A 456 -8.16 2.98 10.29
C GLU A 456 -8.27 3.36 11.77
#